data_AF-A0A1E3WD17-F1
#
_entry.id   AF-A0A1E3WD17-F1
#
_cell.length_a   1.000
_cell.length_b   1.000
_cell.length_c   1.000
_cell.angle_alpha   90.00
_cell.angle_beta   90.00
_cell.angle_gamma   90.00
#
_symmetry.space_group_name_H-M   'P 1'
#
loop_
_entity.id
_entity.type
_entity.pdbx_description
1 polymer ?
#
loop_
_entity_poly.entity_id
_entity_poly.type
_entity_poly.pdbx_seq_one_letter_code
_entity_poly.pdbx_strand_id
1 'polypeptide(L)'
;MRVSKLLLALALTGSTGAFAYDGFQADFAVCTQGNNKGEVVAACTRLIDNAAAENATIGMFYGLRAANNDDPAQNCRDARKSLELAEDDAIKGLSQQLIAANC
;
A
#
# COMPACT_ATOMS: atom_id res chain seq x y z
N MET A 1 -16.30 -46.52 32.88
CA MET A 1 -16.61 -45.48 31.86
C MET A 1 -16.67 -44.14 32.57
N ARG A 2 -15.62 -43.31 32.44
CA ARG A 2 -15.51 -42.01 33.12
C ARG A 2 -15.49 -40.91 32.06
N VAL A 3 -16.44 -39.99 32.20
CA VAL A 3 -16.59 -38.75 31.43
C VAL A 3 -15.51 -37.78 31.89
N SER A 4 -14.64 -37.33 30.98
CA SER A 4 -13.68 -36.24 31.25
C SER A 4 -13.75 -35.17 30.17
N LYS A 5 -14.61 -34.18 30.47
CA LYS A 5 -14.49 -32.73 30.30
C LYS A 5 -13.50 -32.22 29.23
N LEU A 6 -14.14 -31.69 28.18
CA LEU A 6 -13.82 -30.45 27.45
C LEU A 6 -12.92 -29.48 28.25
N LEU A 7 -11.78 -29.08 27.69
CA LEU A 7 -11.16 -27.78 27.94
C LEU A 7 -10.45 -27.33 26.65
N LEU A 8 -11.20 -26.53 25.92
CA LEU A 8 -10.79 -25.70 24.80
C LEU A 8 -9.77 -24.67 25.33
N ALA A 9 -8.50 -24.78 24.96
CA ALA A 9 -7.52 -23.74 25.22
C ALA A 9 -7.22 -23.02 23.89
N LEU A 10 -8.08 -22.05 23.57
CA LEU A 10 -7.78 -20.96 22.65
C LEU A 10 -6.50 -20.26 23.12
N ALA A 11 -5.40 -20.44 22.40
CA ALA A 11 -4.28 -19.50 22.43
C ALA A 11 -4.45 -18.50 21.28
N LEU A 12 -5.53 -17.71 21.36
CA LEU A 12 -5.72 -16.48 20.58
C LEU A 12 -5.24 -15.33 21.48
N THR A 13 -3.92 -15.09 21.51
CA THR A 13 -3.37 -13.90 22.15
C THR A 13 -2.19 -13.37 21.34
N GLY A 14 -2.54 -12.52 20.37
CA GLY A 14 -1.61 -11.74 19.56
C GLY A 14 -2.33 -10.81 18.56
N SER A 15 -3.59 -10.45 18.81
CA SER A 15 -4.35 -9.50 18.00
C SER A 15 -4.51 -8.19 18.76
N THR A 16 -3.41 -7.43 18.88
CA THR A 16 -3.41 -6.01 19.24
C THR A 16 -2.22 -5.32 18.58
N GLY A 17 -2.51 -4.50 17.57
CA GLY A 17 -1.58 -3.55 16.99
C GLY A 17 -0.91 -4.01 15.70
N ALA A 18 -1.68 -4.27 14.63
CA ALA A 18 -1.23 -3.72 13.35
C ALA A 18 -1.18 -2.21 13.61
N PHE A 19 0.00 -1.68 13.92
CA PHE A 19 0.17 -0.29 14.34
C PHE A 19 -0.48 0.57 13.26
N ALA A 20 -1.66 1.10 13.56
CA ALA A 20 -2.30 2.11 12.76
C ALA A 20 -1.35 3.30 12.85
N TYR A 21 -0.47 3.41 11.86
CA TYR A 21 0.41 4.56 11.69
C TYR A 21 -0.42 5.81 11.98
N ASP A 22 -0.03 6.60 13.00
CA ASP A 22 -0.86 7.70 13.53
C ASP A 22 -1.24 8.72 12.44
N GLY A 23 -0.39 8.87 11.42
CA GLY A 23 -0.64 9.74 10.26
C GLY A 23 -1.36 9.08 9.09
N PHE A 24 -1.85 7.84 9.22
CA PHE A 24 -2.41 7.08 8.10
C PHE A 24 -3.53 7.83 7.40
N GLN A 25 -4.51 8.36 8.15
CA GLN A 25 -5.65 9.06 7.54
C GLN A 25 -5.20 10.33 6.82
N ALA A 26 -4.28 11.09 7.43
CA ALA A 26 -3.76 12.32 6.84
C ALA A 26 -2.98 12.03 5.55
N ASP A 27 -2.07 11.06 5.59
CA ASP A 27 -1.28 10.70 4.42
C ASP A 27 -2.12 10.02 3.35
N PHE A 28 -3.12 9.22 3.73
CA PHE A 28 -4.05 8.63 2.77
C PHE A 28 -4.79 9.73 2.00
N ALA A 29 -5.30 10.74 2.70
CA ALA A 29 -5.97 11.88 2.07
C ALA A 29 -5.00 12.64 1.15
N VAL A 30 -3.79 12.95 1.61
CA VAL A 30 -2.80 13.67 0.80
C VAL A 30 -2.35 12.85 -0.41
N CYS A 31 -2.05 11.55 -0.24
CA CYS A 31 -1.59 10.68 -1.32
C CYS A 31 -2.66 10.48 -2.41
N THR A 32 -3.95 10.42 -2.03
CA THR A 32 -5.04 10.12 -2.98
C THR A 32 -5.73 11.36 -3.56
N GLN A 33 -5.71 12.49 -2.85
CA GLN A 33 -6.48 13.70 -3.20
C GLN A 33 -5.64 14.99 -3.18
N GLY A 34 -4.37 14.92 -2.79
CA GLY A 34 -3.47 16.06 -2.78
C GLY A 34 -3.21 16.60 -4.19
N ASN A 35 -2.98 17.90 -4.29
CA ASN A 35 -2.67 18.59 -5.55
C ASN A 35 -1.21 19.06 -5.62
N ASN A 36 -0.49 19.07 -4.50
CA ASN A 36 0.93 19.35 -4.46
C ASN A 36 1.72 18.05 -4.66
N LYS A 37 2.39 17.94 -5.80
CA LYS A 37 3.19 16.76 -6.16
C LYS A 37 4.15 16.31 -5.06
N GLY A 38 4.89 17.25 -4.46
CA GLY A 38 5.87 16.92 -3.42
C GLY A 38 5.23 16.34 -2.16
N GLU A 39 4.10 16.91 -1.74
CA GLU A 39 3.34 16.41 -0.60
C GLU A 39 2.71 15.03 -0.88
N VAL A 40 2.17 14.84 -2.08
CA VAL A 40 1.64 13.54 -2.55
C VAL A 40 2.73 12.48 -2.50
N VAL A 41 3.91 12.76 -3.07
CA VAL A 41 5.04 11.82 -3.09
C VAL A 41 5.49 11.48 -1.67
N ALA A 42 5.59 12.47 -0.79
CA ALA A 42 5.99 12.25 0.60
C ALA A 42 4.96 11.42 1.38
N ALA A 43 3.66 11.69 1.20
CA ALA A 43 2.57 10.96 1.84
C ALA A 43 2.49 9.52 1.35
N CYS A 44 2.52 9.29 0.03
CA CYS A 44 2.53 7.93 -0.51
C CYS A 44 3.76 7.14 -0.04
N THR A 45 4.93 7.79 0.06
CA THR A 45 6.14 7.16 0.60
C THR A 45 5.96 6.70 2.04
N ARG A 46 5.42 7.54 2.92
CA ARG A 46 5.14 7.15 4.31
C ARG A 46 4.13 6.00 4.40
N LEU A 47 3.09 5.99 3.57
CA LEU A 47 2.12 4.89 3.54
C LEU A 47 2.76 3.57 3.09
N ILE A 48 3.63 3.62 2.08
CA ILE A 48 4.38 2.46 1.59
C ILE A 48 5.34 1.95 2.67
N ASP A 49 6.15 2.83 3.25
CA ASP A 49 7.21 2.45 4.20
C ASP A 49 6.64 1.92 5.53
N ASN A 50 5.44 2.37 5.92
CA ASN A 50 4.76 1.90 7.14
C ASN A 50 3.78 0.74 6.87
N ALA A 51 3.70 0.23 5.64
CA ALA A 51 2.83 -0.90 5.34
C ALA A 51 3.36 -2.19 5.97
N ALA A 52 2.53 -2.86 6.76
CA ALA A 52 2.89 -4.15 7.36
C ALA A 52 3.06 -5.27 6.32
N ALA A 53 2.40 -5.13 5.17
CA ALA A 53 2.51 -6.04 4.04
C ALA A 53 2.12 -5.30 2.75
N GLU A 54 2.70 -5.73 1.63
CA GLU A 54 2.30 -5.29 0.30
C GLU A 54 0.99 -5.98 -0.10
N ASN A 55 0.05 -5.19 -0.63
CA ASN A 55 -1.25 -5.64 -1.14
C ASN A 55 -1.72 -4.65 -2.22
N ALA A 56 -2.93 -4.85 -2.77
CA ALA A 56 -3.47 -3.99 -3.82
C ALA A 56 -3.54 -2.50 -3.43
N THR A 57 -3.83 -2.17 -2.17
CA THR A 57 -3.84 -0.77 -1.69
C THR A 57 -2.44 -0.17 -1.69
N ILE A 58 -1.42 -0.93 -1.28
CA ILE A 58 -0.03 -0.47 -1.35
C ILE A 58 0.42 -0.33 -2.81
N GLY A 59 -0.02 -1.24 -3.69
CA GLY A 59 0.15 -1.15 -5.14
C GLY A 59 -0.41 0.15 -5.73
N MET A 60 -1.56 0.61 -5.24
CA MET A 60 -2.13 1.91 -5.62
C MET A 60 -1.23 3.08 -5.19
N PHE A 61 -0.67 3.05 -3.97
CA PHE A 61 0.23 4.11 -3.51
C PHE A 61 1.53 4.18 -4.31
N TYR A 62 2.08 3.03 -4.74
CA TYR A 62 3.19 3.02 -5.69
C TYR A 62 2.81 3.71 -7.00
N GLY A 63 1.64 3.39 -7.57
CA GLY A 63 1.16 4.02 -8.81
C GLY A 63 0.98 5.53 -8.68
N LEU A 64 0.39 5.99 -7.58
CA LEU A 64 0.21 7.41 -7.27
C LEU A 64 1.55 8.13 -7.09
N ARG A 65 2.51 7.51 -6.40
CA ARG A 65 3.86 8.06 -6.26
C ARG A 65 4.55 8.18 -7.61
N ALA A 66 4.48 7.15 -8.45
CA ALA A 66 5.05 7.17 -9.81
C ALA A 66 4.43 8.26 -10.70
N ALA A 67 3.13 8.54 -10.56
CA ALA A 67 2.44 9.56 -11.35
C ALA A 67 2.81 11.00 -10.96
N ASN A 68 3.33 11.20 -9.74
CA ASN A 68 3.58 12.53 -9.18
C ASN A 68 5.07 12.86 -8.96
N ASN A 69 5.93 11.86 -8.89
CA ASN A 69 7.36 12.04 -8.66
C ASN A 69 8.11 12.40 -9.96
N ASP A 70 9.18 13.19 -9.83
CA ASP A 70 9.97 13.69 -10.95
C ASP A 70 11.24 12.85 -11.20
N ASP A 71 11.49 11.77 -10.44
CA ASP A 71 12.56 10.79 -10.68
C ASP A 71 12.07 9.63 -11.56
N PRO A 72 12.44 9.58 -12.86
CA PRO A 72 11.97 8.55 -13.78
C PRO A 72 12.37 7.12 -13.37
N ALA A 73 13.55 6.96 -12.75
CA ALA A 73 14.02 5.64 -12.35
C ALA A 73 13.18 5.09 -11.19
N GLN A 74 12.81 5.94 -10.23
CA GLN A 74 11.87 5.57 -9.18
C GLN A 74 10.48 5.31 -9.76
N ASN A 75 9.99 6.17 -10.66
CA ASN A 75 8.69 6.02 -11.28
C ASN A 75 8.55 4.68 -12.02
N CYS A 76 9.59 4.25 -12.72
CA CYS A 76 9.60 2.94 -13.37
C CYS A 76 9.46 1.78 -12.38
N ARG A 77 10.23 1.80 -11.27
CA ARG A 77 10.15 0.76 -10.23
C ARG A 77 8.76 0.72 -9.58
N ASP A 78 8.25 1.89 -9.23
CA ASP A 78 6.95 2.05 -8.59
C ASP A 78 5.81 1.63 -9.53
N ALA A 79 5.87 1.99 -10.81
CA ALA A 79 4.86 1.58 -11.79
C ALA A 79 4.84 0.06 -12.01
N ARG A 80 6.01 -0.59 -12.07
CA ARG A 80 6.11 -2.06 -12.12
C ARG A 80 5.53 -2.71 -10.87
N LYS A 81 5.83 -2.16 -9.69
CA LYS A 81 5.31 -2.69 -8.43
C LYS A 81 3.80 -2.50 -8.30
N SER A 82 3.30 -1.37 -8.76
CA SER A 82 1.87 -1.09 -8.88
C SER A 82 1.18 -2.13 -9.77
N LEU A 83 1.74 -2.44 -10.94
CA LEU A 83 1.20 -3.47 -11.84
C LEU A 83 1.21 -4.87 -11.22
N GLU A 84 2.28 -5.24 -10.52
CA GLU A 84 2.44 -6.54 -9.84
C GLU A 84 1.36 -6.75 -8.78
N LEU A 85 1.01 -5.70 -8.03
CA LEU A 85 0.08 -5.75 -6.91
C LEU A 85 -1.37 -5.43 -7.31
N ALA A 86 -1.62 -4.95 -8.53
CA ALA A 86 -2.94 -4.49 -8.96
C ALA A 86 -3.90 -5.66 -9.22
N GLU A 87 -5.02 -5.66 -8.51
CA GLU A 87 -6.14 -6.56 -8.79
C GLU A 87 -7.13 -5.95 -9.80
N ASP A 88 -7.31 -4.62 -9.75
CA ASP A 88 -8.21 -3.85 -10.61
C ASP A 88 -7.61 -3.55 -11.99
N ASP A 89 -8.39 -3.75 -13.05
CA ASP A 89 -7.92 -3.60 -14.43
C ASP A 89 -7.64 -2.14 -14.83
N ALA A 90 -8.32 -1.16 -14.24
CA ALA A 90 -8.02 0.24 -14.47
C ALA A 90 -6.67 0.62 -13.85
N ILE A 91 -6.36 0.09 -12.65
CA ILE A 91 -5.04 0.26 -12.04
C ILE A 91 -3.97 -0.41 -12.92
N LYS A 92 -4.17 -1.66 -13.38
CA LYS A 92 -3.22 -2.31 -14.31
C LYS A 92 -2.97 -1.48 -15.56
N GLY A 93 -4.03 -0.93 -16.17
CA GLY A 93 -3.95 -0.07 -17.35
C GLY A 93 -3.15 1.20 -17.07
N LEU A 94 -3.39 1.87 -15.93
CA LEU A 94 -2.61 3.04 -15.51
C LEU A 94 -1.14 2.68 -15.28
N SER A 95 -0.85 1.58 -14.57
CA SER A 95 0.52 1.14 -14.30
C SER A 95 1.29 0.85 -15.59
N GLN A 96 0.65 0.26 -16.60
CA GLN A 96 1.25 0.03 -17.92
C GLN A 96 1.57 1.35 -18.65
N GLN A 97 0.69 2.36 -18.57
CA GLN A 97 0.97 3.69 -19.13
C GLN A 97 2.16 4.35 -18.43
N LEU A 98 2.23 4.25 -17.10
CA LEU A 98 3.36 4.77 -16.32
C LEU A 98 4.67 4.06 -16.65
N ILE A 99 4.64 2.74 -16.86
CA ILE A 99 5.81 1.98 -17.35
C ILE A 99 6.26 2.50 -18.72
N ALA A 100 5.34 2.63 -19.68
CA ALA A 100 5.66 3.10 -21.02
C ALA A 100 6.26 4.53 -21.02
N ALA A 101 5.87 5.36 -20.06
CA ALA A 101 6.38 6.72 -19.92
C ALA A 101 7.76 6.82 -19.22
N ASN A 102 8.18 5.81 -18.44
CA ASN A 102 9.32 5.95 -17.52
C ASN A 102 10.42 4.86 -17.61
N CYS A 103 10.24 3.74 -18.33
CA CYS A 103 11.09 2.53 -18.18
C CYS A 103 12.10 2.18 -19.30
#